data_AF-A0A7J6MW43-F1
#
_entry.id   AF-A0A7J6MW43-F1
#
_cell.length_a   1.000
_cell.length_b   1.000
_cell.length_c   1.000
_cell.angle_alpha   90.00
_cell.angle_beta   90.00
_cell.angle_gamma   90.00
#
_symmetry.space_group_name_H-M   'P 1'
#
loop_
_entity.id
_entity.type
_entity.pdbx_description
1 polymer ?
#
loop_
_entity_poly.entity_id
_entity_poly.type
_entity_poly.pdbx_seq_one_letter_code
_entity_poly.pdbx_strand_id
1 'polypeptide(L)'
;MLDLSRVKFYLKISRPIIWFTVLPYYLFPLGGRLDLLSTCRFWLGLLYFTFPVNIMMFGINDMADTDVDKYNPRKSLGRFGGQDSISEFSGLWKVISISNLIPLTIISIATGDWVSYPFFFAMGLGLNIVYNFKPFAFSRKPPLDLLCTPAGFLLEVVFACHLNQVPLPNIGKIRALVFSNAPYRVYRPDSSPLNRLVSLSGPCVFYITSSLTSHLLAELLDLDCDALGGKRTTAVVIGKAYTCAFIGALIFVQLLVSGDCSLAAPPPSKSSPYLLRY
;
A
#
# COMPACT_ATOMS: atom_id res chain seq x y z
N MET A 1 -8.02 -7.07 -32.83
CA MET A 1 -9.26 -6.86 -32.04
C MET A 1 -8.93 -7.08 -30.58
N LEU A 2 -9.29 -6.15 -29.69
CA LEU A 2 -9.20 -6.36 -28.24
C LEU A 2 -10.19 -7.48 -27.86
N ASP A 3 -9.69 -8.57 -27.32
CA ASP A 3 -10.54 -9.65 -26.81
C ASP A 3 -11.20 -9.18 -25.50
N LEU A 4 -12.48 -8.80 -25.59
CA LEU A 4 -13.25 -8.25 -24.48
C LEU A 4 -13.38 -9.26 -23.32
N SER A 5 -13.27 -10.55 -23.60
CA SER A 5 -13.28 -11.59 -22.57
C SER A 5 -12.01 -11.52 -21.70
N ARG A 6 -10.84 -11.38 -22.33
CA ARG A 6 -9.55 -11.18 -21.64
C ARG A 6 -9.49 -9.88 -20.86
N VAL A 7 -10.04 -8.79 -21.38
CA VAL A 7 -10.09 -7.51 -20.64
C VAL A 7 -10.93 -7.67 -19.36
N LYS A 8 -12.11 -8.28 -19.45
CA LYS A 8 -12.96 -8.55 -18.27
C LYS A 8 -12.25 -9.47 -17.28
N PHE A 9 -11.51 -10.47 -17.76
CA PHE A 9 -10.72 -11.37 -16.93
C PHE A 9 -9.65 -10.62 -16.12
N TYR A 10 -8.80 -9.82 -16.78
CA TYR A 10 -7.76 -9.05 -16.08
C TYR A 10 -8.34 -8.01 -15.12
N LEU A 11 -9.46 -7.37 -15.48
CA LEU A 11 -10.18 -6.48 -14.56
C LEU A 11 -10.65 -7.22 -13.30
N LYS A 12 -11.20 -8.44 -13.43
CA LYS A 12 -11.59 -9.26 -12.27
C LYS A 12 -10.41 -9.60 -11.37
N ILE A 13 -9.27 -10.01 -11.96
CA ILE A 13 -8.03 -10.30 -11.21
C ILE A 13 -7.56 -9.08 -10.42
N SER A 14 -7.69 -7.88 -10.99
CA SER A 14 -7.30 -6.65 -10.28
C SER A 14 -8.20 -6.29 -9.09
N ARG A 15 -9.33 -7.00 -8.88
CA ARG A 15 -10.27 -6.81 -7.76
C ARG A 15 -10.72 -5.35 -7.54
N PRO A 16 -11.52 -4.76 -8.44
CA PRO A 16 -11.92 -3.34 -8.35
C PRO A 16 -12.62 -2.95 -7.05
N ILE A 17 -13.36 -3.87 -6.43
CA ILE A 17 -13.99 -3.67 -5.12
C ILE A 17 -12.94 -3.50 -4.01
N ILE A 18 -11.78 -4.13 -4.13
CA ILE A 18 -10.69 -4.05 -3.16
C ILE A 18 -9.78 -2.84 -3.43
N TRP A 19 -9.88 -2.16 -4.57
CA TRP A 19 -9.10 -0.93 -4.80
C TRP A 19 -9.30 0.11 -3.69
N PHE A 20 -10.51 0.16 -3.10
CA PHE A 20 -10.84 1.04 -1.98
C PHE A 20 -10.07 0.75 -0.69
N THR A 21 -9.40 -0.40 -0.55
CA THR A 21 -8.52 -0.68 0.59
C THR A 21 -7.07 -0.26 0.32
N VAL A 22 -6.69 -0.07 -0.95
CA VAL A 22 -5.36 0.34 -1.39
C VAL A 22 -5.28 1.86 -1.54
N LEU A 23 -6.24 2.45 -2.25
CA LEU A 23 -6.31 3.89 -2.52
C LEU A 23 -6.14 4.82 -1.29
N PRO A 24 -6.57 4.47 -0.06
CA PRO A 24 -6.31 5.30 1.11
C PRO A 24 -4.81 5.56 1.37
N TYR A 25 -3.92 4.64 1.01
CA TYR A 25 -2.47 4.81 1.20
C TYR A 25 -1.86 5.81 0.21
N TYR A 26 -2.45 5.95 -0.97
CA TYR A 26 -2.16 7.06 -1.88
C TYR A 26 -2.78 8.38 -1.41
N LEU A 27 -4.02 8.36 -0.93
CA LEU A 27 -4.82 9.57 -0.66
C LEU A 27 -4.51 10.23 0.69
N PHE A 28 -4.44 9.46 1.78
CA PHE A 28 -4.28 10.00 3.13
C PHE A 28 -3.00 10.82 3.34
N PRO A 29 -1.82 10.45 2.82
CA PRO A 29 -0.61 11.27 3.04
C PRO A 29 -0.68 12.62 2.32
N LEU A 30 -1.61 12.81 1.39
CA LEU A 30 -1.85 14.10 0.72
C LEU A 30 -2.64 15.09 1.60
N GLY A 31 -3.17 14.65 2.74
CA GLY A 31 -3.67 15.52 3.80
C GLY A 31 -4.87 16.39 3.41
N GLY A 32 -5.72 15.93 2.49
CA GLY A 32 -6.92 16.67 2.07
C GLY A 32 -6.65 17.94 1.25
N ARG A 33 -5.45 18.08 0.69
CA ARG A 33 -5.05 19.20 -0.18
C ARG A 33 -5.87 19.22 -1.48
N LEU A 34 -6.94 20.01 -1.49
CA LEU A 34 -7.88 20.10 -2.64
C LEU A 34 -7.24 20.74 -3.88
N ASP A 35 -6.17 21.54 -3.72
CA ASP A 35 -5.41 22.10 -4.82
C ASP A 35 -4.81 21.02 -5.73
N LEU A 36 -4.45 19.86 -5.17
CA LEU A 36 -3.90 18.73 -5.93
C LEU A 36 -4.89 18.14 -6.94
N LEU A 37 -6.20 18.30 -6.72
CA LEU A 37 -7.24 17.83 -7.66
C LEU A 37 -7.13 18.50 -9.04
N SER A 38 -6.51 19.67 -9.11
CA SER A 38 -6.25 20.40 -10.37
C SER A 38 -4.97 19.93 -11.09
N THR A 39 -4.19 19.03 -10.49
CA THR A 39 -2.89 18.62 -11.04
C THR A 39 -2.97 17.29 -11.78
N CYS A 40 -2.26 17.18 -12.91
CA CYS A 40 -2.16 15.91 -13.63
C CYS A 40 -1.46 14.82 -12.80
N ARG A 41 -0.47 15.19 -11.98
CA ARG A 41 0.30 14.29 -11.11
C ARG A 41 -0.61 13.54 -10.15
N PHE A 42 -1.56 14.23 -9.52
CA PHE A 42 -2.54 13.62 -8.63
C PHE A 42 -3.33 12.50 -9.32
N TRP A 43 -3.90 12.80 -10.49
CA TRP A 43 -4.73 11.85 -11.23
C TRP A 43 -3.92 10.69 -11.83
N LEU A 44 -2.70 10.95 -12.31
CA LEU A 44 -1.80 9.91 -12.80
C LEU A 44 -1.47 8.89 -11.71
N GLY A 45 -1.12 9.36 -10.51
CA GLY A 45 -0.86 8.46 -9.38
C GLY A 45 -2.13 7.75 -8.91
N LEU A 46 -3.27 8.45 -8.82
CA LEU A 46 -4.54 7.84 -8.41
C LEU A 46 -4.93 6.69 -9.34
N LEU A 47 -4.87 6.92 -10.65
CA LEU A 47 -5.15 5.89 -11.65
C LEU A 47 -4.12 4.76 -11.60
N TYR A 48 -2.84 5.05 -11.33
CA TYR A 48 -1.80 4.04 -11.18
C TYR A 48 -2.08 3.06 -10.03
N PHE A 49 -2.56 3.54 -8.88
CA PHE A 49 -2.95 2.70 -7.74
C PHE A 49 -4.32 2.05 -7.86
N THR A 50 -5.03 2.23 -8.98
CA THR A 50 -6.20 1.39 -9.32
C THR A 50 -5.72 0.13 -10.04
N PHE A 51 -6.02 -0.01 -11.33
CA PHE A 51 -5.75 -1.23 -12.08
C PHE A 51 -4.27 -1.67 -12.09
N PRO A 52 -3.26 -0.83 -12.42
CA PRO A 52 -1.88 -1.27 -12.57
C PRO A 52 -1.24 -1.92 -11.34
N VAL A 53 -1.34 -1.27 -10.18
CA VAL A 53 -0.76 -1.83 -8.94
C VAL A 53 -1.57 -3.03 -8.46
N ASN A 54 -2.91 -2.97 -8.54
CA ASN A 54 -3.74 -4.07 -8.05
C ASN A 54 -3.63 -5.33 -8.93
N ILE A 55 -3.52 -5.21 -10.26
CA ILE A 55 -3.29 -6.40 -11.11
C ILE A 55 -1.90 -7.00 -10.88
N MET A 56 -0.89 -6.17 -10.58
CA MET A 56 0.42 -6.68 -10.18
C MET A 56 0.31 -7.48 -8.86
N MET A 57 -0.29 -6.88 -7.83
CA MET A 57 -0.36 -7.50 -6.51
C MET A 57 -1.22 -8.77 -6.50
N PHE A 58 -2.46 -8.66 -6.98
CA PHE A 58 -3.42 -9.75 -6.94
C PHE A 58 -3.21 -10.77 -8.05
N GLY A 59 -2.75 -10.35 -9.23
CA GLY A 59 -2.40 -11.28 -10.30
C GLY A 59 -1.20 -12.15 -9.94
N ILE A 60 -0.14 -11.58 -9.35
CA ILE A 60 1.00 -12.38 -8.87
C ILE A 60 0.57 -13.32 -7.74
N ASN A 61 -0.30 -12.87 -6.83
CA ASN A 61 -0.82 -13.71 -5.77
C ASN A 61 -1.63 -14.91 -6.33
N ASP A 62 -2.53 -14.68 -7.30
CA ASP A 62 -3.34 -15.75 -7.90
C ASP A 62 -2.48 -16.79 -8.63
N MET A 63 -1.41 -16.35 -9.30
CA MET A 63 -0.44 -17.25 -9.92
C MET A 63 0.30 -18.13 -8.90
N ALA A 64 0.53 -17.62 -7.69
CA ALA A 64 1.27 -18.33 -6.66
C ALA A 64 0.38 -19.25 -5.80
N ASP A 65 -0.89 -18.88 -5.60
CA ASP A 65 -1.83 -19.59 -4.74
C ASP A 65 -2.79 -20.53 -5.50
N THR A 66 -2.49 -20.85 -6.77
CA THR A 66 -3.29 -21.77 -7.60
C THR A 66 -3.54 -23.14 -6.93
N ASP A 67 -2.62 -23.60 -6.08
CA ASP A 67 -2.72 -24.86 -5.33
C ASP A 67 -3.72 -24.81 -4.17
N VAL A 68 -3.89 -23.64 -3.55
CA VAL A 68 -4.72 -23.40 -2.36
C VAL A 68 -6.09 -22.84 -2.75
N ASP A 69 -6.16 -22.00 -3.79
CA ASP A 69 -7.38 -21.31 -4.24
C ASP A 69 -8.51 -22.28 -4.63
N LYS A 70 -8.19 -23.54 -4.99
CA LYS A 70 -9.18 -24.58 -5.27
C LYS A 70 -10.08 -24.91 -4.06
N TYR A 71 -9.63 -24.60 -2.84
CA TYR A 71 -10.39 -24.81 -1.60
C TYR A 71 -11.24 -23.59 -1.21
N ASN A 72 -11.13 -22.47 -1.92
CA ASN A 72 -11.79 -21.21 -1.56
C ASN A 72 -13.09 -20.99 -2.35
N PRO A 73 -14.28 -21.06 -1.71
CA PRO A 73 -15.55 -20.85 -2.38
C PRO A 73 -15.74 -19.40 -2.89
N ARG A 74 -15.01 -18.41 -2.34
CA ARG A 74 -15.11 -17.01 -2.79
C ARG A 74 -14.47 -16.80 -4.15
N LYS A 75 -13.49 -17.63 -4.48
CA LYS A 75 -12.74 -17.62 -5.74
C LYS A 75 -13.57 -18.22 -6.88
N SER A 76 -14.31 -19.31 -6.60
CA SER A 76 -15.24 -19.93 -7.55
C SER A 76 -16.45 -19.05 -7.94
N LEU A 77 -16.80 -18.05 -7.12
CA LEU A 77 -17.88 -17.10 -7.42
C LEU A 77 -17.51 -16.02 -8.46
N GLY A 78 -16.29 -16.06 -9.03
CA GLY A 78 -15.87 -15.19 -10.12
C GLY A 78 -15.79 -13.69 -9.81
N ARG A 79 -15.98 -13.29 -8.54
CA ARG A 79 -15.90 -11.90 -8.03
C ARG A 79 -14.49 -11.49 -7.60
N PHE A 80 -13.65 -12.45 -7.23
CA PHE A 80 -12.30 -12.19 -6.71
C PHE A 80 -11.17 -12.74 -7.60
N GLY A 81 -11.49 -13.24 -8.80
CA GLY A 81 -10.53 -13.88 -9.71
C GLY A 81 -10.06 -15.23 -9.15
N GLY A 82 -10.12 -16.30 -9.95
CA GLY A 82 -9.59 -17.61 -9.58
C GLY A 82 -10.60 -18.76 -9.62
N GLN A 83 -10.72 -19.40 -10.79
CA GLN A 83 -10.86 -20.85 -10.88
C GLN A 83 -10.40 -21.37 -12.26
N ASP A 84 -9.40 -20.70 -12.84
CA ASP A 84 -9.07 -20.87 -14.25
C ASP A 84 -7.68 -21.49 -14.41
N SER A 85 -7.53 -22.36 -15.40
CA SER A 85 -6.34 -23.20 -15.58
C SER A 85 -5.05 -22.37 -15.73
N ILE A 86 -3.89 -22.94 -15.39
CA ILE A 86 -2.56 -22.32 -15.55
C ILE A 86 -2.35 -21.71 -16.95
N SER A 87 -3.03 -22.23 -17.97
CA SER A 87 -2.98 -21.71 -19.34
C SER A 87 -3.62 -20.32 -19.50
N GLU A 88 -4.55 -19.90 -18.63
CA GLU A 88 -5.20 -18.59 -18.66
C GLU A 88 -4.33 -17.46 -18.08
N PHE A 89 -3.34 -17.80 -17.24
CA PHE A 89 -2.31 -16.83 -16.83
C PHE A 89 -1.30 -16.53 -17.95
N SER A 90 -1.44 -17.16 -19.12
CA SER A 90 -0.63 -16.85 -20.29
C SER A 90 -0.77 -15.36 -20.67
N GLY A 91 0.33 -14.63 -20.54
CA GLY A 91 0.37 -13.20 -20.82
C GLY A 91 0.04 -12.28 -19.64
N LEU A 92 -0.30 -12.81 -18.45
CA LEU A 92 -0.53 -11.95 -17.26
C LEU A 92 0.71 -11.11 -16.94
N TRP A 93 1.92 -11.68 -16.99
CA TRP A 93 3.17 -10.92 -16.88
C TRP A 93 3.29 -9.80 -17.92
N LYS A 94 2.83 -10.02 -19.17
CA LYS A 94 2.82 -8.97 -20.20
C LYS A 94 1.88 -7.85 -19.82
N VAL A 95 0.67 -8.19 -19.33
CA VAL A 95 -0.32 -7.19 -18.89
C VAL A 95 0.19 -6.42 -17.67
N ILE A 96 0.77 -7.09 -16.67
CA ILE A 96 1.40 -6.45 -15.50
C ILE A 96 2.49 -5.49 -15.96
N SER A 97 3.42 -5.95 -16.80
CA SER A 97 4.51 -5.11 -17.31
C SER A 97 4.00 -3.92 -18.12
N ILE A 98 3.10 -4.12 -19.07
CA ILE A 98 2.56 -3.04 -19.91
C ILE A 98 1.77 -2.03 -19.07
N SER A 99 0.86 -2.52 -18.22
CA SER A 99 0.01 -1.67 -17.39
C SER A 99 0.78 -0.87 -16.34
N ASN A 100 1.95 -1.35 -15.90
CA ASN A 100 2.80 -0.62 -14.95
C ASN A 100 3.83 0.28 -15.66
N LEU A 101 4.58 -0.26 -16.63
CA LEU A 101 5.68 0.47 -17.25
C LEU A 101 5.20 1.65 -18.10
N ILE A 102 4.05 1.55 -18.77
CA ILE A 102 3.53 2.67 -19.58
C ILE A 102 3.15 3.87 -18.70
N PRO A 103 2.26 3.75 -17.68
CA PRO A 103 1.94 4.88 -16.80
C PRO A 103 3.17 5.43 -16.08
N LEU A 104 4.07 4.57 -15.61
CA LEU A 104 5.29 5.04 -14.94
C LEU A 104 6.22 5.78 -15.90
N THR A 105 6.32 5.37 -17.16
CA THR A 105 7.07 6.13 -18.18
C THR A 105 6.42 7.50 -18.42
N ILE A 106 5.09 7.57 -18.51
CA ILE A 106 4.36 8.84 -18.64
C ILE A 106 4.62 9.73 -17.43
N ILE A 107 4.61 9.18 -16.21
CA ILE A 107 4.91 9.90 -14.99
C ILE A 107 6.37 10.38 -14.97
N SER A 108 7.34 9.56 -15.39
CA SER A 108 8.74 9.95 -15.52
C SER A 108 8.93 11.11 -16.50
N ILE A 109 8.24 11.07 -17.66
CA ILE A 109 8.25 12.17 -18.63
C ILE A 109 7.65 13.45 -18.02
N ALA A 110 6.48 13.33 -17.36
CA ALA A 110 5.76 14.47 -16.81
C ALA A 110 6.49 15.16 -15.65
N THR A 111 7.39 14.47 -14.97
CA THR A 111 8.12 14.97 -13.81
C THR A 111 9.62 15.17 -14.04
N GLY A 112 10.17 14.62 -15.14
CA GLY A 112 11.60 14.61 -15.43
C GLY A 112 12.41 13.63 -14.56
N ASP A 113 11.76 12.83 -13.72
CA ASP A 113 12.41 11.89 -12.81
C ASP A 113 12.39 10.47 -13.39
N TRP A 114 13.55 10.04 -13.89
CA TRP A 114 13.72 8.72 -14.51
C TRP A 114 14.28 7.66 -13.55
N VAL A 115 14.49 7.99 -12.28
CA VAL A 115 15.12 7.10 -11.31
C VAL A 115 14.08 6.56 -10.33
N SER A 116 13.25 7.44 -9.76
CA SER A 116 12.36 7.04 -8.65
C SER A 116 11.26 6.09 -9.09
N TYR A 117 10.61 6.31 -10.24
CA TYR A 117 9.47 5.48 -10.68
C TYR A 117 9.88 4.07 -11.10
N PRO A 118 10.97 3.85 -11.85
CA PRO A 118 11.51 2.50 -12.05
C PRO A 118 11.92 1.84 -10.73
N PHE A 119 12.48 2.60 -9.78
CA PHE A 119 12.81 2.08 -8.45
C PHE A 119 11.56 1.63 -7.68
N PHE A 120 10.49 2.43 -7.66
CA PHE A 120 9.22 2.05 -7.03
C PHE A 120 8.63 0.79 -7.66
N PHE A 121 8.67 0.68 -8.98
CA PHE A 121 8.23 -0.54 -9.67
C PHE A 121 9.08 -1.75 -9.30
N ALA A 122 10.41 -1.63 -9.35
CA ALA A 122 11.31 -2.72 -9.02
C ALA A 122 11.15 -3.19 -7.57
N MET A 123 10.99 -2.25 -6.63
CA MET A 123 10.75 -2.57 -5.22
C MET A 123 9.37 -3.20 -5.01
N GLY A 124 8.31 -2.63 -5.59
CA GLY A 124 6.96 -3.17 -5.49
C GLY A 124 6.84 -4.57 -6.10
N LEU A 125 7.42 -4.79 -7.28
CA LEU A 125 7.49 -6.09 -7.93
C LEU A 125 8.33 -7.08 -7.10
N GLY A 126 9.49 -6.64 -6.62
CA GLY A 126 10.38 -7.44 -5.77
C GLY A 126 9.70 -7.91 -4.49
N LEU A 127 9.01 -7.01 -3.78
CA LEU A 127 8.21 -7.35 -2.60
C LEU A 127 7.13 -8.40 -2.94
N ASN A 128 6.41 -8.23 -4.04
CA ASN A 128 5.41 -9.21 -4.48
C ASN A 128 6.01 -10.58 -4.81
N ILE A 129 7.19 -10.63 -5.43
CA ILE A 129 7.90 -11.87 -5.73
C ILE A 129 8.38 -12.54 -4.44
N VAL A 130 9.03 -11.81 -3.54
CA VAL A 130 9.51 -12.31 -2.24
C VAL A 130 8.36 -12.81 -1.38
N TYR A 131 7.23 -12.12 -1.41
CA TYR A 131 6.04 -12.50 -0.68
C TYR A 131 5.45 -13.82 -1.19
N ASN A 132 5.31 -13.98 -2.50
CA ASN A 132 4.54 -15.08 -3.08
C ASN A 132 5.36 -16.31 -3.52
N PHE A 133 6.56 -16.13 -4.07
CA PHE A 133 7.31 -17.21 -4.74
C PHE A 133 8.48 -17.75 -3.92
N LYS A 134 8.82 -19.03 -4.15
CA LYS A 134 10.02 -19.68 -3.60
C LYS A 134 11.30 -18.99 -4.12
N PRO A 135 12.39 -18.98 -3.33
CA PRO A 135 12.58 -19.66 -2.04
C PRO A 135 11.99 -18.91 -0.83
N PHE A 136 11.58 -17.65 -1.01
CA PHE A 136 11.14 -16.78 0.08
C PHE A 136 9.74 -17.12 0.55
N ALA A 137 8.72 -16.99 -0.31
CA ALA A 137 7.32 -17.31 -0.05
C ALA A 137 6.86 -16.87 1.34
N PHE A 138 7.12 -15.60 1.70
CA PHE A 138 6.81 -15.08 3.03
C PHE A 138 5.32 -15.20 3.37
N SER A 139 4.43 -15.20 2.38
CA SER A 139 2.99 -15.47 2.53
C SER A 139 2.65 -16.81 3.17
N ARG A 140 3.62 -17.72 3.32
CA ARG A 140 3.47 -19.05 3.93
C ARG A 140 4.39 -19.27 5.14
N LYS A 141 4.99 -18.19 5.67
CA LYS A 141 5.99 -18.25 6.74
C LYS A 141 5.70 -17.21 7.82
N PRO A 142 4.99 -17.56 8.90
CA PRO A 142 4.72 -16.63 9.97
C PRO A 142 5.99 -16.37 10.81
N PRO A 143 6.20 -15.14 11.31
CA PRO A 143 5.40 -13.92 11.11
C PRO A 143 5.86 -13.06 9.92
N LEU A 144 6.59 -13.63 8.95
CA LEU A 144 7.17 -12.87 7.82
C LEU A 144 6.11 -12.40 6.82
N ASP A 145 4.99 -13.10 6.73
CA ASP A 145 3.76 -12.67 6.05
C ASP A 145 3.32 -11.28 6.51
N LEU A 146 3.45 -10.99 7.81
CA LEU A 146 3.10 -9.68 8.38
C LEU A 146 4.13 -8.57 8.08
N LEU A 147 5.34 -8.89 7.64
CA LEU A 147 6.40 -7.89 7.42
C LEU A 147 6.34 -7.26 6.03
N CYS A 148 6.00 -8.06 5.01
CA CYS A 148 6.05 -7.61 3.63
C CYS A 148 4.91 -6.62 3.31
N THR A 149 3.76 -6.79 3.96
CA THR A 149 2.57 -5.98 3.71
C THR A 149 2.76 -4.50 4.11
N PRO A 150 3.22 -4.18 5.34
CA PRO A 150 3.57 -2.80 5.69
C PRO A 150 4.63 -2.18 4.78
N ALA A 151 5.62 -2.95 4.33
CA ALA A 151 6.66 -2.43 3.43
C ALA A 151 6.07 -1.97 2.08
N GLY A 152 5.13 -2.74 1.51
CA GLY A 152 4.44 -2.37 0.27
C GLY A 152 3.59 -1.11 0.41
N PHE A 153 2.77 -1.02 1.47
CA PHE A 153 1.92 0.15 1.70
C PHE A 153 2.71 1.41 2.07
N LEU A 154 3.82 1.29 2.81
CA LEU A 154 4.71 2.42 3.06
C LEU A 154 5.40 2.90 1.78
N LEU A 155 5.75 1.98 0.87
CA LEU A 155 6.28 2.34 -0.44
C LEU A 155 5.26 3.18 -1.25
N GLU A 156 3.98 2.82 -1.19
CA GLU A 156 2.88 3.60 -1.79
C GLU A 156 2.75 4.99 -1.17
N VAL A 157 2.82 5.11 0.16
CA VAL A 157 2.82 6.42 0.84
C VAL A 157 3.98 7.29 0.35
N VAL A 158 5.18 6.70 0.24
CA VAL A 158 6.37 7.42 -0.25
C VAL A 158 6.19 7.84 -1.71
N PHE A 159 5.66 6.96 -2.56
CA PHE A 159 5.33 7.28 -3.96
C PHE A 159 4.36 8.46 -4.05
N ALA A 160 3.28 8.43 -3.27
CA ALA A 160 2.23 9.45 -3.29
C ALA A 160 2.78 10.83 -2.92
N CYS A 161 3.55 10.91 -1.84
CA CYS A 161 4.23 12.13 -1.40
C CYS A 161 5.22 12.63 -2.45
N HIS A 162 6.05 11.73 -2.99
CA HIS A 162 7.06 12.07 -3.99
C HIS A 162 6.44 12.64 -5.27
N LEU A 163 5.46 11.94 -5.84
CA LEU A 163 4.79 12.35 -7.07
C LEU A 163 4.08 13.71 -6.90
N ASN A 164 3.41 13.92 -5.77
CA ASN A 164 2.64 15.13 -5.51
C ASN A 164 3.45 16.26 -4.84
N GLN A 165 4.75 16.06 -4.63
CA GLN A 165 5.64 17.04 -3.97
C GLN A 165 5.12 17.46 -2.58
N VAL A 166 4.52 16.51 -1.87
CA VAL A 166 4.04 16.69 -0.50
C VAL A 166 5.11 16.15 0.45
N PRO A 167 5.42 16.84 1.56
CA PRO A 167 6.34 16.32 2.56
C PRO A 167 5.88 14.94 3.05
N LEU A 168 6.81 14.01 3.18
CA LEU A 168 6.52 12.75 3.84
C LEU A 168 5.92 13.02 5.23
N PRO A 169 4.93 12.21 5.67
CA PRO A 169 4.62 12.09 7.08
C PRO A 169 5.93 11.86 7.85
N ASN A 170 6.02 12.28 9.10
CA ASN A 170 7.29 12.25 9.82
C ASN A 170 7.73 10.79 10.09
N ILE A 171 8.33 10.05 9.13
CA ILE A 171 8.65 8.60 9.22
C ILE A 171 9.82 8.30 10.17
N GLY A 172 9.97 9.09 11.24
CA GLY A 172 11.16 9.12 12.07
C GLY A 172 12.37 9.54 11.24
N LYS A 173 13.57 9.29 11.77
CA LYS A 173 14.85 9.67 11.14
C LYS A 173 15.21 8.90 9.86
N ILE A 174 14.28 8.21 9.20
CA ILE A 174 14.48 7.55 7.90
C ILE A 174 14.30 8.57 6.76
N ARG A 175 14.94 9.73 6.90
CA ARG A 175 15.02 10.74 5.82
C ARG A 175 16.29 10.55 4.98
N ALA A 176 17.31 9.90 5.55
CA ALA A 176 18.64 9.82 4.96
C ALA A 176 18.81 8.74 3.88
N LEU A 177 17.89 7.79 3.76
CA LEU A 177 18.07 6.61 2.89
C LEU A 177 17.42 6.72 1.50
N VAL A 178 16.52 7.69 1.27
CA VAL A 178 15.73 7.76 0.03
C VAL A 178 15.88 9.10 -0.72
N PHE A 179 16.15 10.21 -0.03
CA PHE A 179 16.19 11.53 -0.66
C PHE A 179 17.39 12.36 -0.16
N SER A 180 18.47 12.40 -0.94
CA SER A 180 19.68 13.16 -0.57
C SER A 180 19.58 14.67 -0.79
N ASN A 181 18.54 15.20 -1.46
CA ASN A 181 18.55 16.59 -1.97
C ASN A 181 17.29 17.45 -1.73
N ALA A 182 16.47 17.19 -0.71
CA ALA A 182 15.29 18.03 -0.44
C ALA A 182 15.55 19.12 0.65
N PRO A 183 15.43 20.42 0.35
CA PRO A 183 15.71 21.50 1.31
C PRO A 183 14.47 21.80 2.14
N TYR A 184 14.21 21.07 3.23
CA TYR A 184 13.10 21.43 4.13
C TYR A 184 13.42 21.24 5.62
N ARG A 185 13.35 22.35 6.37
CA ARG A 185 13.43 22.44 7.85
C ARG A 185 12.19 21.82 8.49
N VAL A 186 12.38 20.87 9.40
CA VAL A 186 11.30 20.23 10.17
C VAL A 186 11.20 20.89 11.55
N TYR A 187 9.98 21.22 11.98
CA TYR A 187 9.63 21.68 13.32
C TYR A 187 9.90 20.58 14.37
N ARG A 188 10.48 20.95 15.52
CA ARG A 188 10.99 20.04 16.57
C ARG A 188 10.07 20.06 17.79
N PRO A 189 9.35 18.98 18.14
CA PRO A 189 8.78 18.82 19.47
C PRO A 189 9.68 17.93 20.34
N ASP A 190 10.05 18.46 21.51
CA ASP A 190 10.57 17.85 22.74
C ASP A 190 11.70 16.80 22.75
N SER A 191 12.71 17.11 23.57
CA SER A 191 14.04 16.50 23.70
C SER A 191 14.17 15.45 24.81
N SER A 192 13.15 14.63 25.06
CA SER A 192 13.24 13.56 26.05
C SER A 192 14.14 12.39 25.56
N PRO A 193 14.90 11.71 26.45
CA PRO A 193 15.73 10.55 26.09
C PRO A 193 14.95 9.37 25.47
N LEU A 194 13.67 9.21 25.81
CA LEU A 194 12.77 8.19 25.26
C LEU A 194 12.46 8.42 23.76
N ASN A 195 12.46 9.68 23.29
CA ASN A 195 12.25 10.01 21.87
C ASN A 195 13.47 9.73 20.97
N ARG A 196 14.60 9.26 21.51
CA ARG A 196 15.85 9.08 20.74
C ARG A 196 16.00 7.71 20.08
N LEU A 197 15.28 6.70 20.54
CA LEU A 197 15.35 5.34 20.00
C LEU A 197 14.15 5.11 19.07
N VAL A 198 14.31 5.45 17.79
CA VAL A 198 13.33 5.23 16.71
C VAL A 198 11.89 5.62 17.11
N SER A 199 11.66 6.91 17.38
CA SER A 199 10.28 7.41 17.47
C SER A 199 9.68 7.43 16.07
N LEU A 200 9.06 6.31 15.64
CA LEU A 200 8.11 6.35 14.52
C LEU A 200 7.06 7.39 14.88
N SER A 201 6.76 8.33 13.98
CA SER A 201 5.66 9.28 14.26
C SER A 201 4.31 8.55 14.26
N GLY A 202 3.32 9.17 14.91
CA GLY A 202 1.93 8.70 14.92
C GLY A 202 1.41 8.29 13.54
N PRO A 203 1.57 9.11 12.48
CA PRO A 203 1.20 8.72 11.12
C PRO A 203 1.81 7.42 10.62
N CYS A 204 3.07 7.14 10.96
CA CYS A 204 3.76 5.93 10.47
C CYS A 204 3.33 4.69 11.23
N VAL A 205 3.13 4.83 12.55
CA VAL A 205 2.50 3.80 13.36
C VAL A 205 1.10 3.51 12.81
N PHE A 206 0.33 4.55 12.45
CA PHE A 206 -0.99 4.39 11.84
C PHE A 206 -0.91 3.59 10.54
N TYR A 207 -0.09 3.98 9.56
CA TYR A 207 0.01 3.23 8.29
C TYR A 207 0.44 1.77 8.50
N ILE A 208 1.42 1.52 9.36
CA ILE A 208 1.86 0.15 9.66
C ILE A 208 0.72 -0.66 10.27
N THR A 209 0.09 -0.15 11.32
CA THR A 209 -0.99 -0.87 12.02
C THR A 209 -2.24 -1.04 11.17
N SER A 210 -2.62 -0.05 10.36
CA SER A 210 -3.71 -0.16 9.39
C SER A 210 -3.40 -1.21 8.31
N SER A 211 -2.15 -1.28 7.83
CA SER A 211 -1.76 -2.28 6.83
C SER A 211 -1.80 -3.69 7.38
N LEU A 212 -1.30 -3.89 8.61
CA LEU A 212 -1.40 -5.15 9.34
C LEU A 212 -2.86 -5.55 9.60
N THR A 213 -3.70 -4.58 9.97
CA THR A 213 -5.13 -4.81 10.19
C THR A 213 -5.81 -5.29 8.91
N SER A 214 -5.61 -4.59 7.79
CA SER A 214 -6.17 -4.99 6.50
C SER A 214 -5.67 -6.37 6.06
N HIS A 215 -4.41 -6.68 6.33
CA HIS A 215 -3.82 -7.96 5.98
C HIS A 215 -4.40 -9.11 6.80
N LEU A 216 -4.43 -8.98 8.13
CA LEU A 216 -5.01 -9.99 9.03
C LEU A 216 -6.51 -10.19 8.79
N LEU A 217 -7.24 -9.14 8.43
CA LEU A 217 -8.64 -9.29 8.01
C LEU A 217 -8.77 -10.16 6.76
N ALA A 218 -7.88 -10.00 5.78
CA ALA A 218 -7.86 -10.86 4.59
C ALA A 218 -7.53 -12.32 4.96
N GLU A 219 -6.50 -12.54 5.78
CA GLU A 219 -6.16 -13.90 6.25
C GLU A 219 -7.29 -14.54 7.06
N LEU A 220 -8.03 -13.75 7.85
CA LEU A 220 -9.17 -14.24 8.62
C LEU A 220 -10.32 -14.71 7.72
N LEU A 221 -10.53 -14.06 6.57
CA LEU A 221 -11.52 -14.45 5.58
C LEU A 221 -11.12 -15.72 4.81
N ASP A 222 -9.82 -16.03 4.76
CA ASP A 222 -9.25 -17.19 4.10
C ASP A 222 -8.80 -18.30 5.08
N LEU A 223 -9.02 -18.10 6.39
CA LEU A 223 -8.46 -18.95 7.45
C LEU A 223 -8.69 -20.44 7.21
N ASP A 224 -9.95 -20.83 6.97
CA ASP A 224 -10.32 -22.23 6.85
C ASP A 224 -9.79 -22.84 5.54
N CYS A 225 -9.85 -22.12 4.42
CA CYS A 225 -9.35 -22.63 3.14
C CYS A 225 -7.81 -22.66 3.07
N ASP A 226 -7.13 -21.69 3.69
CA ASP A 226 -5.68 -21.69 3.82
C ASP A 226 -5.21 -22.87 4.68
N ALA A 227 -5.89 -23.13 5.79
CA ALA A 227 -5.62 -24.30 6.64
C ALA A 227 -5.84 -25.62 5.87
N LEU A 228 -6.94 -25.74 5.12
CA LEU A 228 -7.23 -26.91 4.28
C LEU A 228 -6.19 -27.12 3.16
N GLY A 229 -5.71 -26.04 2.56
CA GLY A 229 -4.65 -26.06 1.55
C GLY A 229 -3.24 -26.22 2.12
N GLY A 230 -3.08 -26.35 3.44
CA GLY A 230 -1.79 -26.49 4.10
C GLY A 230 -0.93 -25.22 4.09
N LYS A 231 -1.52 -24.06 3.77
CA LYS A 231 -0.85 -22.77 3.82
C LYS A 231 -0.74 -22.32 5.27
N ARG A 232 0.47 -22.00 5.72
CA ARG A 232 0.73 -21.53 7.09
C ARG A 232 0.87 -20.01 7.10
N THR A 233 -0.25 -19.32 7.27
CA THR A 233 -0.27 -17.88 7.58
C THR A 233 -0.23 -17.65 9.08
N THR A 234 -0.02 -16.41 9.51
CA THR A 234 -0.06 -16.01 10.92
C THR A 234 -1.43 -16.30 11.50
N ALA A 235 -2.50 -15.93 10.80
CA ALA A 235 -3.86 -16.22 11.24
C ALA A 235 -4.11 -17.73 11.42
N VAL A 236 -3.61 -18.58 10.52
CA VAL A 236 -3.72 -20.05 10.64
C VAL A 236 -2.96 -20.57 11.87
N VAL A 237 -1.77 -20.03 12.15
CA VAL A 237 -0.96 -20.49 13.29
C VAL A 237 -1.51 -20.04 14.63
N ILE A 238 -1.96 -18.80 14.75
CA ILE A 238 -2.48 -18.27 16.03
C ILE A 238 -3.98 -18.56 16.20
N GLY A 239 -4.70 -18.87 15.12
CA GLY A 239 -6.12 -19.17 15.13
C GLY A 239 -7.03 -17.94 15.19
N LYS A 240 -8.32 -18.17 14.95
CA LYS A 240 -9.36 -17.13 14.79
C LYS A 240 -9.45 -16.17 15.97
N ALA A 241 -9.53 -16.70 17.20
CA ALA A 241 -9.74 -15.87 18.40
C ALA A 241 -8.57 -14.91 18.66
N TYR A 242 -7.34 -15.41 18.58
CA TYR A 242 -6.14 -14.60 18.76
C TYR A 242 -5.91 -13.62 17.60
N THR A 243 -6.28 -14.00 16.37
CA THR A 243 -6.26 -13.09 15.22
C THR A 243 -7.21 -11.91 15.44
N CYS A 244 -8.45 -12.17 15.88
CA CYS A 244 -9.40 -11.10 16.22
C CYS A 244 -8.89 -10.20 17.35
N ALA A 245 -8.31 -10.80 18.41
CA ALA A 245 -7.73 -10.03 19.51
C ALA A 245 -6.55 -9.16 19.04
N PHE A 246 -5.71 -9.68 18.15
CA PHE A 246 -4.58 -8.95 17.59
C PHE A 246 -5.05 -7.77 16.71
N ILE A 247 -6.03 -8.00 15.84
CA ILE A 247 -6.69 -6.93 15.08
C ILE A 247 -7.25 -5.85 16.03
N GLY A 248 -7.94 -6.25 17.09
CA GLY A 248 -8.47 -5.33 18.11
C GLY A 248 -7.37 -4.48 18.76
N ALA A 249 -6.24 -5.08 19.10
CA ALA A 249 -5.08 -4.37 19.64
C ALA A 249 -4.47 -3.38 18.63
N LEU A 250 -4.36 -3.76 17.34
CA LEU A 250 -3.88 -2.88 16.29
C LEU A 250 -4.81 -1.68 16.08
N ILE A 251 -6.12 -1.90 16.11
CA ILE A 251 -7.12 -0.82 16.01
C ILE A 251 -7.04 0.10 17.23
N PHE A 252 -6.87 -0.46 18.42
CA PHE A 252 -6.67 0.35 19.63
C PHE A 252 -5.44 1.25 19.51
N VAL A 253 -4.31 0.73 19.01
CA VAL A 253 -3.11 1.53 18.74
C VAL A 253 -3.39 2.62 17.70
N GLN A 254 -4.15 2.33 16.64
CA GLN A 254 -4.56 3.33 15.64
C GLN A 254 -5.35 4.47 16.27
N LEU A 255 -6.28 4.17 17.18
CA LEU A 255 -7.07 5.18 17.89
C LEU A 255 -6.19 6.08 18.77
N LEU A 256 -5.22 5.49 19.48
CA LEU A 256 -4.28 6.26 20.31
C LEU A 256 -3.47 7.25 19.48
N VAL A 257 -2.91 6.82 18.35
CA VAL A 257 -2.08 7.70 17.51
C VAL A 257 -2.90 8.68 16.66
N SER A 258 -4.20 8.40 16.46
CA SER A 258 -5.12 9.33 15.77
C SER A 258 -5.60 10.45 16.68
N GLY A 259 -5.69 10.21 18.00
CA GLY A 259 -6.10 11.20 19.00
C GLY A 259 -5.13 12.37 19.16
N ASP A 260 -3.84 12.17 18.86
CA ASP A 260 -2.80 13.21 18.97
C ASP A 260 -2.84 14.25 17.81
N CYS A 261 -3.59 13.98 16.73
CA CYS A 261 -3.70 14.91 15.59
C CYS A 261 -4.58 16.14 15.86
N SER A 262 -5.36 16.17 16.94
CA SER A 262 -6.30 17.27 17.24
C SER A 262 -5.65 18.47 17.97
N LEU A 263 -4.41 18.35 18.43
CA LEU A 263 -3.72 19.44 19.17
C LEU A 263 -2.76 20.26 18.31
N ALA A 264 -2.63 19.92 17.02
CA ALA A 264 -1.84 20.67 16.04
C ALA A 264 -2.71 21.64 15.21
N ALA A 265 -3.68 22.31 15.85
CA ALA A 265 -4.28 23.48 15.24
C ALA A 265 -3.14 24.48 14.93
N PRO A 266 -3.06 25.06 13.73
CA PRO A 266 -2.09 26.11 13.47
C PRO A 266 -2.34 27.22 14.50
N PRO A 267 -1.29 27.81 15.11
CA PRO A 267 -1.50 28.97 15.96
C PRO A 267 -2.28 30.01 15.14
N PRO A 268 -3.26 30.71 15.74
CA PRO A 268 -4.01 31.73 15.02
C PRO A 268 -3.02 32.65 14.34
N SER A 269 -3.19 32.84 13.03
CA SER A 269 -2.34 33.74 12.27
C SER A 269 -2.30 35.05 13.02
N LYS A 270 -1.11 35.45 13.52
CA LYS A 270 -0.92 36.83 13.96
C LYS A 270 -1.31 37.67 12.75
N SER A 271 -2.41 38.40 12.88
CA SER A 271 -2.85 39.41 11.94
C SER A 271 -1.63 40.22 11.53
N SER A 272 -1.26 40.12 10.26
CA SER A 272 -0.29 41.03 9.67
C SER A 272 -0.86 42.45 9.81
N PRO A 273 -0.18 43.41 10.47
CA PRO A 273 -0.72 44.75 10.68
C PRO A 273 -0.62 45.64 9.43
N TYR A 274 -0.55 45.06 8.23
CA TYR A 274 -0.38 45.79 6.98
C TYR A 274 -1.64 45.71 6.10
N LEU A 275 -2.78 46.13 6.65
CA LEU A 275 -3.92 46.57 5.87
C LEU A 275 -4.54 47.75 6.60
N LEU A 276 -4.06 48.95 6.24
CA LEU A 276 -4.78 50.23 6.15
C LEU A 276 -3.74 51.35 6.08
N ARG A 277 -3.53 51.90 4.87
CA ARG A 277 -3.35 53.34 4.62
C ARG A 277 -3.26 53.60 3.11
N TYR A 278 -4.33 54.25 2.64
CA TYR A 278 -4.55 55.00 1.39
C TYR A 278 -4.55 54.21 0.07
#